data_AF-A0A162JTD2-F1
#
_entry.id   AF-A0A162JTD2-F1
#
_cell.length_a   1.000
_cell.length_b   1.000
_cell.length_c   1.000
_cell.angle_alpha   90.00
_cell.angle_beta   90.00
_cell.angle_gamma   90.00
#
_symmetry.space_group_name_H-M   'P 1'
#
loop_
_entity.id
_entity.type
_entity.pdbx_description
1 polymer ?
#
loop_
_entity_poly.entity_id
_entity_poly.type
_entity_poly.pdbx_seq_one_letter_code
_entity_poly.pdbx_strand_id
1 'polypeptide(L)'
;MQSASPNQASLAPLALASYRSTFSHELAAGRRRQIVLPQAFLTTLILPVVWLAIPHHGRSWRHRSRWLLFAVALFANCEQAARASSNNVAWAVISGLVSAYGTMLCLQHMILTNPQRDAARIIKVPRRKAQEVASTGLGEPPQPAAAAATSSGLQLPREAPRSRTTQRFVGSSEIGGDFCYVWQRFPSEAPFLDRLGWAADLVLSFRGAGWSSSISVIPRPSAPSNIRDGQLVEVASIPSVTNYGFEYIQPPADFLWHRLKLLAGSCLMLDFLGTFMIKDPYFVFGRESISVRRAGNILFTLFWLYATAPLFNDDMADMGLWLLEPMPFSIFRALGFGFPGDAVWRWDSTYLFRWHSGRHWWQSGLAI
;
A
#
# COMPACT_ATOMS: atom_id res chain seq x y z
N MET A 1 23.63 1.82 -55.93
CA MET A 1 22.19 1.67 -55.62
C MET A 1 21.85 0.18 -55.67
N GLN A 2 21.99 -0.52 -54.54
CA GLN A 2 21.57 -1.92 -54.42
C GLN A 2 20.10 -1.95 -54.00
N SER A 3 19.29 -2.58 -54.83
CA SER A 3 17.86 -2.85 -54.64
C SER A 3 17.65 -3.70 -53.37
N ALA A 4 16.96 -3.14 -52.38
CA ALA A 4 16.49 -3.88 -51.22
C ALA A 4 15.53 -5.00 -51.68
N SER A 5 15.81 -6.23 -51.25
CA SER A 5 14.99 -7.40 -51.52
C SER A 5 13.60 -7.27 -50.88
N PRO A 6 12.52 -7.70 -51.55
CA PRO A 6 11.14 -7.46 -51.09
C PRO A 6 10.66 -8.37 -49.94
N ASN A 7 11.55 -9.09 -49.25
CA ASN A 7 11.18 -10.20 -48.36
C ASN A 7 11.55 -10.05 -46.87
N GLN A 8 11.75 -8.83 -46.37
CA GLN A 8 11.90 -8.59 -44.92
C GLN A 8 10.87 -7.58 -44.42
N ALA A 9 9.59 -7.87 -44.63
CA ALA A 9 8.56 -7.19 -43.84
C ALA A 9 8.80 -7.53 -42.36
N SER A 10 8.98 -6.50 -41.53
CA SER A 10 9.14 -6.69 -40.08
C SER A 10 7.99 -7.54 -39.53
N LEU A 11 8.33 -8.61 -38.83
CA LEU A 11 7.39 -9.66 -38.40
C LEU A 11 6.40 -9.16 -37.34
N ALA A 12 6.80 -8.20 -36.50
CA ALA A 12 5.98 -7.65 -35.43
C ALA A 12 4.74 -6.88 -35.94
N PRO A 13 4.82 -5.99 -36.93
CA PRO A 13 3.65 -5.37 -37.56
C PRO A 13 2.60 -6.37 -38.07
N LEU A 14 3.02 -7.50 -38.66
CA LEU A 14 2.11 -8.54 -39.16
C LEU A 14 1.38 -9.25 -38.02
N ALA A 15 2.10 -9.65 -36.97
CA ALA A 15 1.50 -10.26 -35.78
C ALA A 15 0.51 -9.31 -35.09
N LEU A 16 0.88 -8.03 -34.93
CA LEU A 16 0.01 -7.00 -34.37
C LEU A 16 -1.26 -6.79 -35.20
N ALA A 17 -1.16 -6.81 -36.53
CA ALA A 17 -2.33 -6.70 -37.41
C ALA A 17 -3.29 -7.89 -37.22
N SER A 18 -2.75 -9.10 -37.10
CA SER A 18 -3.54 -10.31 -36.82
C SER A 18 -4.27 -10.22 -35.49
N TYR A 19 -3.59 -9.84 -34.39
CA TYR A 19 -4.24 -9.67 -33.08
C TYR A 19 -5.34 -8.60 -33.09
N ARG A 20 -5.08 -7.44 -33.73
CA ARG A 20 -6.08 -6.37 -33.86
C ARG A 20 -7.29 -6.79 -34.67
N SER A 21 -7.09 -7.57 -35.74
CA SER A 21 -8.19 -8.09 -36.57
C SER A 21 -9.07 -9.07 -35.78
N THR A 22 -8.43 -9.96 -35.01
CA THR A 22 -9.13 -10.92 -34.14
C THR A 22 -9.95 -10.21 -33.07
N PHE A 23 -9.36 -9.22 -32.38
CA PHE A 23 -10.08 -8.41 -31.40
C PHE A 23 -11.27 -7.68 -32.03
N SER A 24 -11.09 -7.07 -33.21
CA SER A 24 -12.15 -6.34 -33.91
C SER A 24 -13.31 -7.27 -34.31
N HIS A 25 -13.00 -8.49 -34.75
CA HIS A 25 -14.00 -9.51 -35.04
C HIS A 25 -14.76 -9.97 -33.78
N GLU A 26 -14.06 -10.20 -32.66
CA GLU A 26 -14.71 -10.56 -31.39
C GLU A 26 -15.57 -9.43 -30.81
N LEU A 27 -15.17 -8.18 -31.02
CA LEU A 27 -15.94 -6.99 -30.66
C LEU A 27 -17.21 -6.89 -31.50
N ALA A 28 -17.11 -7.06 -32.83
CA ALA A 28 -18.26 -7.05 -33.73
C ALA A 28 -19.24 -8.21 -33.44
N ALA A 29 -18.72 -9.37 -33.03
CA ALA A 29 -19.51 -10.53 -32.60
C ALA A 29 -20.09 -10.41 -31.18
N GLY A 30 -19.82 -9.31 -30.46
CA GLY A 30 -20.33 -9.07 -29.10
C GLY A 30 -19.72 -9.97 -28.01
N ARG A 31 -18.68 -10.75 -28.31
CA ARG A 31 -17.99 -11.63 -27.35
C ARG A 31 -17.02 -10.86 -26.45
N ARG A 32 -16.43 -9.77 -26.96
CA ARG A 32 -15.57 -8.84 -26.21
C ARG A 32 -16.17 -7.45 -26.18
N ARG A 33 -15.76 -6.66 -25.19
CA ARG A 33 -16.13 -5.24 -25.04
C ARG A 33 -14.88 -4.38 -24.99
N GLN A 34 -15.00 -3.15 -25.47
CA GLN A 34 -13.97 -2.14 -25.25
C GLN A 34 -14.02 -1.68 -23.79
N ILE A 35 -12.85 -1.38 -23.21
CA ILE A 35 -12.81 -0.71 -21.91
C ILE A 35 -13.43 0.68 -22.01
N VAL A 36 -14.42 0.94 -21.15
CA VAL A 36 -15.03 2.26 -20.98
C VAL A 36 -14.61 2.79 -19.62
N LEU A 37 -13.66 3.73 -19.61
CA LEU A 37 -13.04 4.22 -18.37
C LEU A 37 -14.05 4.76 -17.34
N PRO A 38 -15.07 5.57 -17.71
CA PRO A 38 -16.07 6.01 -16.74
C PRO A 38 -16.78 4.85 -16.04
N GLN A 39 -17.15 3.80 -16.78
CA GLN A 39 -17.77 2.61 -16.21
C GLN A 39 -16.79 1.85 -15.32
N ALA A 40 -15.54 1.69 -15.77
CA ALA A 40 -14.50 0.99 -15.02
C ALA A 40 -14.17 1.68 -13.69
N PHE A 41 -14.14 3.01 -13.66
CA PHE A 41 -13.91 3.77 -12.43
C PHE A 41 -15.16 3.90 -11.56
N LEU A 42 -16.36 3.79 -12.13
CA LEU A 42 -17.61 3.90 -11.39
C LEU A 42 -17.70 2.85 -10.29
N THR A 43 -17.44 1.58 -10.63
CA THR A 43 -17.57 0.45 -9.70
C THR A 43 -16.36 0.29 -8.79
N THR A 44 -15.18 0.76 -9.23
CA THR A 44 -13.91 0.54 -8.53
C THR A 44 -13.51 1.67 -7.61
N LEU A 45 -13.81 2.93 -7.97
CA LEU A 45 -13.42 4.12 -7.20
C LEU A 45 -14.62 4.90 -6.71
N ILE A 46 -15.57 5.23 -7.58
CA ILE A 46 -16.67 6.13 -7.23
C ILE A 46 -17.60 5.45 -6.22
N LEU A 47 -17.96 4.19 -6.45
CA LEU A 47 -18.86 3.45 -5.58
C LEU A 47 -18.37 3.37 -4.12
N PRO A 48 -17.15 2.91 -3.81
CA PRO A 48 -16.67 2.87 -2.42
C PRO A 48 -16.54 4.28 -1.81
N VAL A 49 -16.14 5.30 -2.58
CA VAL A 49 -16.05 6.69 -2.11
C VAL A 49 -17.42 7.23 -1.71
N VAL A 50 -18.43 7.09 -2.59
CA VAL A 50 -19.79 7.57 -2.32
C VAL A 50 -20.42 6.82 -1.15
N TRP A 51 -20.21 5.51 -1.07
CA TRP A 51 -20.70 4.72 0.05
C TRP A 51 -20.08 5.17 1.39
N LEU A 52 -18.76 5.35 1.44
CA LEU A 52 -18.05 5.86 2.62
C LEU A 52 -18.44 7.29 2.99
N ALA A 53 -18.84 8.13 2.03
CA ALA A 53 -19.28 9.50 2.31
C ALA A 53 -20.65 9.57 3.01
N ILE A 54 -21.43 8.49 3.00
CA ILE A 54 -22.76 8.41 3.62
C ILE A 54 -22.62 7.89 5.06
N PRO A 55 -23.03 8.66 6.08
CA PRO A 55 -22.91 8.24 7.48
C PRO A 55 -23.72 6.96 7.80
N HIS A 56 -23.05 5.97 8.40
CA HIS A 56 -23.67 4.68 8.75
C HIS A 56 -24.17 4.59 10.20
N HIS A 57 -23.91 5.60 11.04
CA HIS A 57 -24.10 5.56 12.50
C HIS A 57 -25.57 5.55 12.97
N GLY A 58 -26.53 6.02 12.15
CA GLY A 58 -27.93 6.14 12.55
C GLY A 58 -28.86 5.00 12.14
N ARG A 59 -28.48 4.14 11.17
CA ARG A 59 -29.39 3.13 10.59
C ARG A 59 -28.63 1.87 10.19
N SER A 60 -28.97 0.73 10.80
CA SER A 60 -28.32 -0.57 10.56
C SER A 60 -28.43 -1.05 9.10
N TRP A 61 -29.50 -0.70 8.39
CA TRP A 61 -29.66 -1.07 6.97
C TRP A 61 -28.62 -0.39 6.06
N ARG A 62 -28.21 0.85 6.37
CA ARG A 62 -27.20 1.58 5.58
C ARG A 62 -25.84 0.91 5.70
N HIS A 63 -25.49 0.42 6.88
CA HIS A 63 -24.29 -0.38 7.06
C HIS A 63 -24.44 -1.74 6.36
N ARG A 64 -25.59 -2.42 6.45
CA ARG A 64 -25.83 -3.71 5.76
C ARG A 64 -25.78 -3.60 4.24
N SER A 65 -26.06 -2.44 3.65
CA SER A 65 -25.96 -2.19 2.20
C SER A 65 -24.57 -2.49 1.62
N ARG A 66 -23.53 -2.50 2.47
CA ARG A 66 -22.15 -2.84 2.08
C ARG A 66 -22.02 -4.18 1.36
N TRP A 67 -22.80 -5.18 1.76
CA TRP A 67 -22.77 -6.51 1.14
C TRP A 67 -23.38 -6.49 -0.26
N LEU A 68 -24.50 -5.79 -0.43
CA LEU A 68 -25.15 -5.63 -1.73
C LEU A 68 -24.25 -4.84 -2.68
N LEU A 69 -23.71 -3.72 -2.22
CA LEU A 69 -22.85 -2.87 -3.05
C LEU A 69 -21.52 -3.55 -3.38
N PHE A 70 -20.94 -4.31 -2.43
CA PHE A 70 -19.77 -5.14 -2.71
C PHE A 70 -20.09 -6.23 -3.74
N ALA A 71 -21.24 -6.91 -3.65
CA ALA A 71 -21.65 -7.91 -4.63
C ALA A 71 -21.83 -7.31 -6.04
N VAL A 72 -22.42 -6.11 -6.14
CA VAL A 72 -22.53 -5.35 -7.40
C VAL A 72 -21.14 -4.99 -7.94
N ALA A 73 -20.25 -4.48 -7.10
CA ALA A 73 -18.89 -4.13 -7.48
C ALA A 73 -18.10 -5.36 -7.97
N LEU A 74 -18.16 -6.46 -7.21
CA LEU A 74 -17.51 -7.72 -7.54
C LEU A 74 -18.01 -8.26 -8.88
N PHE A 75 -19.32 -8.32 -9.08
CA PHE A 75 -19.90 -8.79 -10.33
C PHE A 75 -19.48 -7.92 -11.53
N ALA A 76 -19.54 -6.60 -11.39
CA ALA A 76 -19.14 -5.68 -12.44
C ALA A 76 -17.64 -5.78 -12.75
N ASN A 77 -16.79 -5.88 -11.74
CA ASN A 77 -15.35 -6.03 -11.93
C ASN A 77 -15.00 -7.40 -12.52
N CYS A 78 -15.70 -8.48 -12.15
CA CYS A 78 -15.54 -9.79 -12.78
C CYS A 78 -15.98 -9.78 -14.25
N GLU A 79 -17.09 -9.12 -14.59
CA GLU A 79 -17.54 -8.97 -15.97
C GLU A 79 -16.52 -8.17 -16.79
N GLN A 80 -16.01 -7.07 -16.23
CA GLN A 80 -14.97 -6.27 -16.85
C GLN A 80 -13.68 -7.09 -17.06
N ALA A 81 -13.21 -7.81 -16.04
CA ALA A 81 -12.02 -8.66 -16.16
C ALA A 81 -12.19 -9.77 -17.20
N ALA A 82 -13.40 -10.33 -17.34
CA ALA A 82 -13.68 -11.40 -18.29
C ALA A 82 -13.83 -10.89 -19.74
N ARG A 83 -14.43 -9.71 -19.95
CA ARG A 83 -14.91 -9.27 -21.28
C ARG A 83 -14.28 -7.98 -21.80
N ALA A 84 -13.79 -7.09 -20.93
CA ALA A 84 -13.25 -5.80 -21.34
C ALA A 84 -11.77 -5.89 -21.70
N SER A 85 -11.41 -5.44 -22.91
CA SER A 85 -10.02 -5.37 -23.38
C SER A 85 -9.84 -4.20 -24.36
N SER A 86 -8.62 -4.01 -24.86
CA SER A 86 -8.26 -2.92 -25.79
C SER A 86 -7.22 -3.39 -26.82
N ASN A 87 -7.26 -2.79 -28.01
CA ASN A 87 -6.22 -2.91 -29.03
C ASN A 87 -4.88 -2.31 -28.58
N ASN A 88 -4.89 -1.48 -27.53
CA ASN A 88 -3.69 -0.99 -26.88
C ASN A 88 -3.42 -1.86 -25.64
N VAL A 89 -2.30 -2.58 -25.66
CA VAL A 89 -1.88 -3.50 -24.59
C VAL A 89 -1.81 -2.81 -23.23
N ALA A 90 -1.32 -1.56 -23.17
CA ALA A 90 -1.25 -0.81 -21.91
C ALA A 90 -2.65 -0.61 -21.31
N TRP A 91 -3.63 -0.25 -22.13
CA TRP A 91 -5.02 -0.08 -21.69
C TRP A 91 -5.70 -1.41 -21.34
N ALA A 92 -5.33 -2.51 -21.99
CA ALA A 92 -5.80 -3.84 -21.61
C ALA A 92 -5.26 -4.28 -20.23
N VAL A 93 -3.98 -3.99 -19.95
CA VAL A 93 -3.37 -4.22 -18.62
C VAL A 93 -4.04 -3.34 -17.57
N ILE A 94 -4.24 -2.05 -17.86
CA ILE A 94 -4.95 -1.13 -16.95
C ILE A 94 -6.37 -1.64 -16.66
N SER A 95 -7.08 -2.19 -17.65
CA SER A 95 -8.42 -2.78 -17.45
C SER A 95 -8.42 -3.89 -16.40
N GLY A 96 -7.50 -4.85 -16.53
CA GLY A 96 -7.34 -5.95 -15.59
C GLY A 96 -6.94 -5.47 -14.19
N LEU A 97 -5.98 -4.53 -14.13
CA LEU A 97 -5.52 -3.94 -12.88
C LEU A 97 -6.65 -3.21 -12.16
N VAL A 98 -7.42 -2.36 -12.85
CA VAL A 98 -8.56 -1.63 -12.29
C VAL A 98 -9.60 -2.60 -11.73
N SER A 99 -9.89 -3.70 -12.44
CA SER A 99 -10.87 -4.71 -12.01
C SER A 99 -10.42 -5.45 -10.75
N ALA A 100 -9.18 -5.95 -10.74
CA ALA A 100 -8.63 -6.69 -9.61
C ALA A 100 -8.43 -5.80 -8.39
N TYR A 101 -7.76 -4.65 -8.59
CA TYR A 101 -7.49 -3.68 -7.53
C TYR A 101 -8.78 -3.08 -6.97
N GLY A 102 -9.72 -2.70 -7.83
CA GLY A 102 -11.01 -2.16 -7.40
C GLY A 102 -11.83 -3.14 -6.56
N THR A 103 -11.76 -4.44 -6.86
CA THR A 103 -12.38 -5.49 -6.03
C THR A 103 -11.74 -5.57 -4.66
N MET A 104 -10.40 -5.56 -4.60
CA MET A 104 -9.65 -5.58 -3.35
C MET A 104 -9.92 -4.33 -2.51
N LEU A 105 -10.02 -3.17 -3.15
CA LEU A 105 -10.31 -1.89 -2.51
C LEU A 105 -11.72 -1.86 -1.91
N CYS A 106 -12.72 -2.35 -2.66
CA CYS A 106 -14.08 -2.49 -2.14
C CYS A 106 -14.15 -3.49 -0.98
N LEU A 107 -13.46 -4.63 -1.09
CA LEU A 107 -13.38 -5.62 -0.01
C LEU A 107 -12.78 -5.01 1.25
N GLN A 108 -11.64 -4.32 1.12
CA GLN A 108 -10.93 -3.69 2.22
C GLN A 108 -11.80 -2.66 2.95
N HIS A 109 -12.37 -1.69 2.23
CA HIS A 109 -13.06 -0.56 2.86
C HIS A 109 -14.52 -0.82 3.22
N MET A 110 -15.21 -1.73 2.52
CA MET A 110 -16.62 -2.00 2.77
C MET A 110 -16.81 -3.19 3.72
N ILE A 111 -15.98 -4.23 3.62
CA ILE A 111 -16.17 -5.49 4.35
C ILE A 111 -15.22 -5.62 5.53
N LEU A 112 -13.91 -5.51 5.29
CA LEU A 112 -12.88 -5.85 6.26
C LEU A 112 -12.65 -4.77 7.32
N THR A 113 -12.77 -3.49 6.93
CA THR A 113 -12.51 -2.35 7.83
C THR A 113 -13.76 -1.50 8.04
N ASN A 114 -13.73 -0.64 9.06
CA ASN A 114 -14.74 0.38 9.29
C ASN A 114 -14.10 1.78 9.33
N PRO A 115 -13.78 2.36 8.16
CA PRO A 115 -13.01 3.60 8.13
C PRO A 115 -13.71 4.78 8.81
N GLN A 116 -15.04 4.87 8.76
CA GLN A 116 -15.79 5.94 9.45
C GLN A 116 -15.55 5.96 10.96
N ARG A 117 -15.27 4.79 11.54
CA ARG A 117 -14.93 4.67 12.95
C ARG A 117 -13.45 4.84 13.15
N ASP A 118 -12.62 4.04 12.48
CA ASP A 118 -11.25 3.79 12.94
C ASP A 118 -10.20 4.66 12.26
N ALA A 119 -10.51 5.20 11.07
CA ALA A 119 -9.55 5.99 10.30
C ALA A 119 -9.51 7.45 10.73
N ALA A 120 -8.30 8.00 10.78
CA ALA A 120 -8.06 9.42 10.96
C ALA A 120 -6.96 9.86 10.00
N ARG A 121 -7.11 11.04 9.40
CA ARG A 121 -6.08 11.64 8.54
C ARG A 121 -5.44 12.85 9.21
N ILE A 122 -4.23 13.18 8.80
CA ILE A 122 -3.51 14.36 9.26
C ILE A 122 -3.88 15.53 8.36
N ILE A 123 -4.38 16.62 8.94
CA ILE A 123 -4.64 17.87 8.22
C ILE A 123 -3.81 19.01 8.79
N LYS A 124 -3.42 19.95 7.92
CA LYS A 124 -2.73 21.19 8.29
C LYS A 124 -3.77 22.27 8.54
N VAL A 125 -3.76 22.86 9.73
CA VAL A 125 -4.73 23.87 10.18
C VAL A 125 -3.99 25.11 10.71
N PRO A 126 -4.47 26.35 10.42
CA PRO A 126 -3.94 27.54 11.05
C PRO A 126 -4.09 27.49 12.57
N ARG A 127 -3.06 27.87 13.32
CA ARG A 127 -2.99 27.70 14.78
C ARG A 127 -4.16 28.37 15.53
N ARG A 128 -4.64 29.51 15.04
CA ARG A 128 -5.80 30.24 15.57
C ARG A 128 -7.09 29.39 15.57
N LYS A 129 -7.34 28.65 14.49
CA LYS A 129 -8.51 27.75 14.39
C LYS A 129 -8.38 26.51 15.27
N ALA A 130 -7.16 25.99 15.45
CA ALA A 130 -6.94 24.85 16.34
C ALA A 130 -7.14 25.19 17.82
N GLN A 131 -6.82 26.41 18.25
CA GLN A 131 -7.09 26.89 19.61
C GLN A 131 -8.59 27.11 19.87
N GLU A 132 -9.36 27.59 18.89
CA GLU A 132 -10.83 27.73 19.00
C GLU A 132 -11.55 26.37 19.14
N VAL A 133 -11.04 25.33 18.48
CA VAL A 133 -11.56 23.95 18.58
C VAL A 133 -11.17 23.30 19.91
N ALA A 134 -9.97 23.59 20.43
CA ALA A 134 -9.52 23.09 21.73
C ALA A 134 -10.27 23.77 22.90
N SER A 135 -10.64 25.05 22.79
CA SER A 135 -11.35 25.78 23.84
C SER A 135 -12.84 25.46 23.93
N THR A 136 -13.45 24.88 22.89
CA THR A 136 -14.85 24.43 22.90
C THR A 136 -15.07 23.04 23.51
N GLY A 137 -13.99 22.29 23.82
CA GLY A 137 -14.04 20.96 24.41
C GLY A 137 -13.28 20.86 25.74
N LEU A 138 -13.96 21.16 26.84
CA LEU A 138 -13.54 21.05 28.26
C LEU A 138 -12.46 22.02 28.78
N GLY A 139 -12.91 22.92 29.68
CA GLY A 139 -12.34 23.17 31.01
C GLY A 139 -10.92 23.75 31.14
N GLU A 140 -10.79 24.85 31.88
CA GLU A 140 -9.53 25.50 32.27
C GLU A 140 -8.35 24.54 32.52
N PRO A 141 -7.17 24.77 31.90
CA PRO A 141 -5.95 24.15 32.38
C PRO A 141 -5.52 24.78 33.72
N PRO A 142 -5.05 24.00 34.71
CA PRO A 142 -4.50 24.56 35.94
C PRO A 142 -3.23 25.34 35.60
N GLN A 143 -3.13 26.57 36.11
CA GLN A 143 -1.94 27.40 36.06
C GLN A 143 -0.70 26.64 36.59
N PRO A 144 0.48 26.78 35.96
CA PRO A 144 1.70 26.25 36.54
C PRO A 144 2.10 27.12 37.74
N ALA A 145 1.93 26.56 38.95
CA ALA A 145 2.48 27.13 40.16
C ALA A 145 4.02 27.13 40.08
N ALA A 146 4.60 28.32 40.18
CA ALA A 146 6.02 28.52 40.38
C ALA A 146 6.46 27.86 41.70
N ALA A 147 7.40 26.92 41.63
CA ALA A 147 8.16 26.46 42.78
C ALA A 147 9.64 26.59 42.46
N ALA A 148 10.27 27.56 43.14
CA ALA A 148 11.70 27.80 43.14
C ALA A 148 12.40 26.89 44.18
N ALA A 149 13.70 26.66 43.92
CA ALA A 149 14.73 26.11 44.83
C ALA A 149 14.66 24.58 45.08
N THR A 150 15.75 23.80 45.18
CA THR A 150 17.14 24.10 45.54
C THR A 150 18.05 22.96 45.05
N SER A 151 19.29 23.29 44.70
CA SER A 151 20.40 22.37 44.45
C SER A 151 20.81 21.58 45.70
N SER A 152 21.02 20.26 45.59
CA SER A 152 21.99 19.52 46.40
C SER A 152 22.28 18.16 45.75
N GLY A 153 23.57 17.84 45.62
CA GLY A 153 24.08 16.79 44.75
C GLY A 153 24.13 15.39 45.38
N LEU A 154 24.30 14.42 44.49
CA LEU A 154 24.97 13.14 44.76
C LEU A 154 25.50 12.61 43.42
N GLN A 155 26.83 12.54 43.31
CA GLN A 155 27.60 11.94 42.23
C GLN A 155 27.82 10.44 42.56
N LEU A 156 27.49 9.47 41.69
CA LEU A 156 28.35 8.68 40.76
C LEU A 156 27.69 7.27 40.62
N PRO A 157 28.05 6.37 39.65
CA PRO A 157 29.19 6.40 38.75
C PRO A 157 28.89 6.15 37.24
N ARG A 158 29.94 6.47 36.49
CA ARG A 158 30.21 6.37 35.05
C ARG A 158 30.12 4.95 34.48
N GLU A 159 29.24 4.73 33.50
CA GLU A 159 29.28 3.60 32.56
C GLU A 159 29.56 4.07 31.12
N ALA A 160 30.31 3.24 30.40
CA ALA A 160 30.88 3.48 29.07
C ALA A 160 29.85 3.31 27.92
N PRO A 161 30.17 3.71 26.67
CA PRO A 161 29.19 4.16 25.71
C PRO A 161 28.47 2.99 25.02
N ARG A 162 27.17 2.85 25.27
CA ARG A 162 26.28 2.15 24.33
C ARG A 162 25.97 3.08 23.17
N SER A 163 26.32 2.63 21.97
CA SER A 163 26.10 3.25 20.67
C SER A 163 24.70 3.86 20.59
N ARG A 164 24.60 5.18 20.82
CA ARG A 164 23.42 5.95 20.44
C ARG A 164 23.44 6.02 18.93
N THR A 165 22.63 5.18 18.28
CA THR A 165 22.09 5.52 16.97
C THR A 165 21.32 6.81 17.17
N THR A 166 21.97 7.94 16.92
CA THR A 166 21.37 9.26 16.99
C THR A 166 20.28 9.28 15.92
N GLN A 167 19.04 8.93 16.29
CA GLN A 167 17.88 9.21 15.46
C GLN A 167 17.90 10.72 15.22
N ARG A 168 18.25 11.11 13.99
CA ARG A 168 18.08 12.48 13.53
C ARG A 168 16.58 12.70 13.43
N PHE A 169 16.01 13.31 14.45
CA PHE A 169 14.67 13.88 14.36
C PHE A 169 14.74 15.05 13.38
N VAL A 170 13.66 15.26 12.62
CA VAL A 170 13.54 16.41 11.71
C VAL A 170 13.91 17.66 12.49
N GLY A 171 14.95 18.36 12.03
CA GLY A 171 15.40 19.61 12.64
C GLY A 171 14.21 20.53 12.79
N SER A 172 13.99 21.00 14.01
CA SER A 172 12.88 21.84 14.47
C SER A 172 12.78 23.22 13.78
N SER A 173 13.49 23.44 12.67
CA SER A 173 13.73 24.75 12.08
C SER A 173 12.80 25.13 10.93
N GLU A 174 11.79 24.32 10.57
CA GLU A 174 10.78 24.71 9.56
C GLU A 174 9.32 24.62 10.04
N ILE A 175 9.07 24.51 11.35
CA ILE A 175 7.73 24.73 11.90
C ILE A 175 7.54 26.24 12.08
N GLY A 176 7.39 26.95 10.96
CA GLY A 176 6.95 28.34 10.93
C GLY A 176 5.62 28.48 11.69
N GLY A 177 5.59 29.40 12.65
CA GLY A 177 4.67 29.43 13.80
C GLY A 177 3.16 29.55 13.55
N ASP A 178 2.70 29.55 12.29
CA ASP A 178 1.31 29.85 11.91
C ASP A 178 0.42 28.62 11.73
N PHE A 179 1.00 27.43 11.56
CA PHE A 179 0.25 26.19 11.27
C PHE A 179 0.57 25.07 12.26
N CYS A 180 -0.45 24.27 12.58
CA CYS A 180 -0.33 23.04 13.33
C CYS A 180 -0.99 21.88 12.56
N TYR A 181 -0.57 20.66 12.88
CA TYR A 181 -1.15 19.45 12.31
C TYR A 181 -2.08 18.81 13.31
N VAL A 182 -3.28 18.42 12.87
CA VAL A 182 -4.28 17.76 13.71
C VAL A 182 -4.82 16.51 13.03
N TRP A 183 -5.23 15.55 13.85
CA TRP A 183 -5.96 14.36 13.40
C TRP A 183 -7.42 14.72 13.10
N GLN A 184 -7.90 14.31 11.94
CA GLN A 184 -9.28 14.46 11.51
C GLN A 184 -9.90 13.07 11.32
N ARG A 185 -10.88 12.73 12.15
CA ARG A 185 -11.72 11.52 11.96
C ARG A 185 -12.79 11.80 10.90
N PHE A 186 -13.64 10.81 10.63
CA PHE A 186 -14.76 10.99 9.71
C PHE A 186 -15.70 12.11 10.18
N PRO A 187 -15.91 13.18 9.38
CA PRO A 187 -16.69 14.32 9.79
C PRO A 187 -18.20 14.04 9.62
N SER A 188 -18.81 13.39 10.61
CA SER A 188 -20.21 12.91 10.53
C SER A 188 -21.21 14.05 10.26
N GLU A 189 -21.04 15.19 10.93
CA GLU A 189 -21.95 16.33 10.90
C GLU A 189 -21.67 17.32 9.75
N ALA A 190 -20.57 17.14 9.01
CA ALA A 190 -20.19 18.05 7.94
C ALA A 190 -21.09 17.91 6.68
N PRO A 191 -21.10 18.90 5.77
CA PRO A 191 -21.70 18.78 4.45
C PRO A 191 -21.21 17.54 3.68
N PHE A 192 -22.03 17.08 2.73
CA PHE A 192 -21.70 15.90 1.93
C PHE A 192 -20.37 16.02 1.17
N LEU A 193 -20.03 17.21 0.66
CA LEU A 193 -18.79 17.42 -0.09
C LEU A 193 -17.54 17.24 0.79
N ASP A 194 -17.59 17.61 2.06
CA ASP A 194 -16.47 17.42 2.99
C ASP A 194 -16.27 15.94 3.32
N ARG A 195 -17.39 15.21 3.50
CA ARG A 195 -17.36 13.75 3.66
C ARG A 195 -16.87 13.04 2.40
N LEU A 196 -17.27 13.53 1.23
CA LEU A 196 -16.83 13.01 -0.06
C LEU A 196 -15.33 13.23 -0.26
N GLY A 197 -14.82 14.43 0.06
CA GLY A 197 -13.39 14.74 0.01
C GLY A 197 -12.57 13.89 0.99
N TRP A 198 -13.09 13.65 2.20
CA TRP A 198 -12.47 12.75 3.16
C TRP A 198 -12.44 11.30 2.66
N ALA A 199 -13.54 10.80 2.08
CA ALA A 199 -13.63 9.44 1.56
C ALA A 199 -12.76 9.24 0.31
N ALA A 200 -12.74 10.22 -0.60
CA ALA A 200 -11.90 10.21 -1.79
C ALA A 200 -10.42 10.19 -1.43
N ASP A 201 -10.01 11.02 -0.48
CA ASP A 201 -8.63 11.06 0.02
C ASP A 201 -8.21 9.69 0.61
N LEU A 202 -9.08 9.04 1.39
CA LEU A 202 -8.82 7.70 1.93
C LEU A 202 -8.65 6.66 0.83
N VAL A 203 -9.61 6.60 -0.10
CA VAL A 203 -9.65 5.59 -1.17
C VAL A 203 -8.49 5.75 -2.15
N LEU A 204 -8.09 7.00 -2.44
CA LEU A 204 -6.98 7.30 -3.34
C LEU A 204 -5.60 7.23 -2.65
N SER A 205 -5.56 7.06 -1.33
CA SER A 205 -4.33 6.90 -0.56
C SER A 205 -3.83 5.46 -0.58
N PHE A 206 -3.21 5.04 -1.69
CA PHE A 206 -2.73 3.66 -1.95
C PHE A 206 -1.85 3.01 -0.86
N ARG A 207 -1.27 3.78 0.07
CA ARG A 207 -0.47 3.30 1.20
C ARG A 207 -0.86 3.92 2.55
N GLY A 208 -1.98 4.64 2.59
CA GLY A 208 -2.42 5.37 3.77
C GLY A 208 -1.47 6.48 4.21
N ALA A 209 -0.70 7.08 3.29
CA ALA A 209 0.21 8.18 3.63
C ALA A 209 -0.59 9.34 4.25
N GLY A 210 -0.21 9.81 5.44
CA GLY A 210 -0.97 10.82 6.17
C GLY A 210 -2.21 10.28 6.90
N TRP A 211 -2.44 8.97 6.91
CA TRP A 211 -3.52 8.31 7.64
C TRP A 211 -3.00 7.51 8.83
N SER A 212 -3.85 7.31 9.83
CA SER A 212 -3.57 6.45 10.99
C SER A 212 -3.27 5.01 10.61
N SER A 213 -3.82 4.54 9.48
CA SER A 213 -3.61 3.21 8.91
C SER A 213 -2.43 3.14 7.92
N SER A 214 -1.52 4.12 7.92
CA SER A 214 -0.31 4.09 7.08
C SER A 214 0.51 2.82 7.32
N ILE A 215 1.05 2.24 6.25
CA ILE A 215 2.00 1.12 6.35
C ILE A 215 3.25 1.53 7.14
N SER A 216 3.90 0.56 7.80
CA SER A 216 5.07 0.76 8.67
C SER A 216 6.30 1.31 7.95
N VAL A 217 6.39 1.09 6.64
CA VAL A 217 7.49 1.58 5.78
C VAL A 217 7.48 3.10 5.68
N ILE A 218 6.32 3.75 5.76
CA ILE A 218 6.21 5.20 5.65
C ILE A 218 6.49 5.81 7.03
N PRO A 219 7.42 6.78 7.16
CA PRO A 219 7.63 7.49 8.41
C PRO A 219 6.33 8.12 8.87
N ARG A 220 5.88 7.77 10.08
CA ARG A 220 4.61 8.21 10.63
C ARG A 220 4.80 8.72 12.06
N PRO A 221 4.00 9.71 12.48
CA PRO A 221 4.05 10.20 13.86
C PRO A 221 3.55 9.12 14.83
N SER A 222 3.93 9.25 16.10
CA SER A 222 3.37 8.47 17.20
C SER A 222 1.85 8.66 17.25
N ALA A 223 1.08 7.58 17.01
CA ALA A 223 -0.38 7.61 17.08
C ALA A 223 -0.86 7.01 18.41
N PRO A 224 -1.64 7.74 19.23
CA PRO A 224 -2.24 7.18 20.43
C PRO A 224 -3.31 6.15 20.08
N SER A 225 -3.55 5.19 20.99
CA SER A 225 -4.52 4.10 20.78
C SER A 225 -5.96 4.59 20.53
N ASN A 226 -6.32 5.77 21.05
CA ASN A 226 -7.61 6.42 20.81
C ASN A 226 -7.41 7.85 20.30
N ILE A 227 -7.38 8.01 18.98
CA ILE A 227 -7.21 9.31 18.32
C ILE A 227 -8.50 10.14 18.47
N ARG A 228 -8.45 11.33 19.08
CA ARG A 228 -9.61 12.23 19.12
C ARG A 228 -9.63 13.14 17.89
N ASP A 229 -10.82 13.53 17.46
CA ASP A 229 -10.95 14.51 16.38
C ASP A 229 -10.39 15.87 16.84
N GLY A 230 -9.61 16.53 15.99
CA GLY A 230 -8.90 17.77 16.30
C GLY A 230 -7.65 17.61 17.19
N GLN A 231 -7.27 16.38 17.56
CA GLN A 231 -6.08 16.15 18.39
C GLN A 231 -4.80 16.55 17.65
N LEU A 232 -3.89 17.27 18.33
CA LEU A 232 -2.61 17.68 17.77
C LEU A 232 -1.72 16.48 17.42
N VAL A 233 -1.06 16.57 16.26
CA VAL A 233 -0.09 15.59 15.76
C VAL A 233 1.31 16.01 16.20
N GLU A 234 2.01 15.11 16.87
CA GLU A 234 3.40 15.32 17.27
C GLU A 234 4.36 15.10 16.08
N VAL A 235 4.48 16.09 15.20
CA VAL A 235 5.30 16.01 13.97
C VAL A 235 6.80 15.81 14.29
N ALA A 236 7.25 16.32 15.44
CA ALA A 236 8.64 16.12 15.89
C ALA A 236 9.00 14.64 16.11
N SER A 237 8.01 13.76 16.28
CA SER A 237 8.21 12.32 16.44
C SER A 237 8.51 11.59 15.12
N ILE A 238 8.32 12.23 13.96
CA ILE A 238 8.52 11.57 12.66
C ILE A 238 10.03 11.35 12.44
N PRO A 239 10.48 10.11 12.25
CA PRO A 239 11.89 9.84 12.02
C PRO A 239 12.30 10.31 10.61
N SER A 240 13.52 10.86 10.46
CA SER A 240 14.04 11.29 9.16
C SER A 240 14.40 10.13 8.23
N VAL A 241 14.59 8.95 8.79
CA VAL A 241 14.91 7.71 8.09
C VAL A 241 13.83 6.69 8.43
N THR A 242 13.35 5.97 7.40
CA THR A 242 12.47 4.82 7.60
C THR A 242 13.20 3.72 8.39
N ASN A 243 12.45 2.77 8.94
CA ASN A 243 13.02 1.57 9.57
C ASN A 243 13.93 0.77 8.62
N TYR A 244 13.80 0.99 7.30
CA TYR A 244 14.50 0.30 6.23
C TYR A 244 15.63 1.13 5.62
N GLY A 245 16.07 2.21 6.28
CA GLY A 245 17.22 2.99 5.84
C GLY A 245 16.93 3.98 4.71
N PHE A 246 15.70 4.08 4.20
CA PHE A 246 15.34 5.15 3.28
C PHE A 246 15.28 6.48 4.01
N GLU A 247 16.20 7.38 3.68
CA GLU A 247 16.24 8.74 4.19
C GLU A 247 15.34 9.66 3.36
N TYR A 248 14.64 10.57 4.05
CA TYR A 248 13.96 11.66 3.38
C TYR A 248 15.00 12.65 2.85
N ILE A 249 15.10 12.78 1.52
CA ILE A 249 16.02 13.73 0.87
C ILE A 249 15.45 15.16 1.01
N GLN A 250 16.07 15.98 1.86
CA GLN A 250 15.96 17.43 1.83
C GLN A 250 17.17 18.00 1.09
N PRO A 251 17.04 18.91 0.12
CA PRO A 251 15.86 19.70 -0.33
C PRO A 251 14.97 19.06 -1.43
N PRO A 252 13.75 19.61 -1.71
CA PRO A 252 12.82 19.09 -2.73
C PRO A 252 13.39 19.01 -4.15
N ALA A 253 14.31 19.93 -4.50
CA ALA A 253 14.97 19.93 -5.80
C ALA A 253 15.84 18.68 -6.00
N ASP A 254 16.58 18.27 -4.96
CA ASP A 254 17.45 17.10 -5.01
C ASP A 254 16.63 15.81 -5.07
N PHE A 255 15.50 15.76 -4.35
CA PHE A 255 14.54 14.67 -4.49
C PHE A 255 14.01 14.56 -5.93
N LEU A 256 13.59 15.68 -6.52
CA LEU A 256 13.08 15.71 -7.90
C LEU A 256 14.14 15.25 -8.89
N TRP A 257 15.37 15.77 -8.79
CA TRP A 257 16.47 15.37 -9.66
C TRP A 257 16.84 13.90 -9.51
N HIS A 258 16.85 13.38 -8.28
CA HIS A 258 17.08 11.96 -8.02
C HIS A 258 16.01 11.09 -8.69
N ARG A 259 14.73 11.44 -8.54
CA ARG A 259 13.61 10.73 -9.19
C ARG A 259 13.65 10.85 -10.72
N LEU A 260 14.02 12.02 -11.24
CA LEU A 260 14.13 12.23 -12.69
C LEU A 260 15.27 11.39 -13.30
N LYS A 261 16.41 11.29 -12.62
CA LYS A 261 17.51 10.40 -13.04
C LYS A 261 17.08 8.94 -13.07
N LEU A 262 16.38 8.48 -12.02
CA LEU A 262 15.88 7.10 -11.96
C LEU A 262 14.86 6.83 -13.07
N LEU A 263 13.94 7.77 -13.30
CA LEU A 263 12.96 7.70 -14.39
C LEU A 263 13.65 7.66 -15.75
N ALA A 264 14.57 8.58 -16.02
CA ALA A 264 15.33 8.61 -17.27
C ALA A 264 16.10 7.30 -17.51
N GLY A 265 16.80 6.79 -16.49
CA GLY A 265 17.49 5.51 -16.57
C GLY A 265 16.55 4.33 -16.84
N SER A 266 15.39 4.30 -16.17
CA SER A 266 14.37 3.27 -16.37
C SER A 266 13.74 3.35 -17.76
N CYS A 267 13.46 4.55 -18.27
CA CYS A 267 12.95 4.75 -19.62
C CYS A 267 13.96 4.29 -20.69
N LEU A 268 15.25 4.66 -20.54
CA LEU A 268 16.31 4.21 -21.44
C LEU A 268 16.48 2.69 -21.40
N MET A 269 16.39 2.08 -20.22
CA MET A 269 16.45 0.63 -20.07
C MET A 269 15.25 -0.06 -20.72
N LEU A 270 14.03 0.47 -20.55
CA LEU A 270 12.82 -0.06 -21.19
C LEU A 270 12.87 0.08 -22.72
N ASP A 271 13.38 1.21 -23.22
CA ASP A 271 13.55 1.45 -24.66
C ASP A 271 14.58 0.48 -25.27
N PHE A 272 15.73 0.33 -24.62
CA PHE A 272 16.74 -0.66 -24.99
C PHE A 272 16.12 -2.06 -25.00
N LEU A 273 15.52 -2.49 -23.90
CA LEU A 273 14.97 -3.83 -23.76
C LEU A 273 13.87 -4.09 -24.81
N GLY A 274 12.93 -3.16 -25.00
CA GLY A 274 11.87 -3.27 -26.00
C GLY A 274 12.38 -3.34 -27.44
N THR A 275 13.36 -2.50 -27.78
CA THR A 275 13.97 -2.43 -29.13
C THR A 275 14.72 -3.71 -29.51
N PHE A 276 15.36 -4.36 -28.55
CA PHE A 276 16.05 -5.63 -28.79
C PHE A 276 15.12 -6.85 -28.69
N MET A 277 14.19 -6.87 -27.74
CA MET A 277 13.21 -7.97 -27.61
C MET A 277 12.34 -8.13 -28.84
N ILE A 278 11.90 -7.04 -29.49
CA ILE A 278 11.02 -7.12 -30.67
C ILE A 278 11.70 -7.75 -31.91
N LYS A 279 13.03 -7.78 -31.94
CA LYS A 279 13.82 -8.43 -32.99
C LYS A 279 13.93 -9.93 -32.80
N ASP A 280 13.68 -10.44 -31.60
CA ASP A 280 13.69 -11.86 -31.32
C ASP A 280 12.32 -12.47 -31.69
N PRO A 281 12.27 -13.40 -32.65
CA PRO A 281 11.04 -14.09 -33.05
C PRO A 281 10.30 -14.77 -31.88
N TYR A 282 11.00 -15.09 -30.78
CA TYR A 282 10.42 -15.58 -29.54
C TYR A 282 9.32 -14.66 -29.00
N PHE A 283 9.59 -13.34 -28.94
CA PHE A 283 8.66 -12.36 -28.39
C PHE A 283 7.55 -11.98 -29.39
N VAL A 284 7.73 -12.28 -30.69
CA VAL A 284 6.74 -11.99 -31.73
C VAL A 284 5.73 -13.13 -31.91
N PHE A 285 6.16 -14.40 -31.87
CA PHE A 285 5.31 -15.54 -32.23
C PHE A 285 4.96 -16.49 -31.08
N GLY A 286 5.75 -16.56 -30.00
CA GLY A 286 5.65 -17.69 -29.06
C GLY A 286 6.03 -19.03 -29.73
N ARG A 287 6.53 -20.01 -28.95
CA ARG A 287 7.57 -20.97 -29.44
C ARG A 287 7.18 -22.14 -30.34
N GLU A 288 8.19 -22.56 -31.13
CA GLU A 288 8.39 -23.92 -31.66
C GLU A 288 9.55 -24.77 -31.06
N SER A 289 10.45 -24.31 -30.16
CA SER A 289 11.47 -25.21 -29.54
C SER A 289 11.67 -25.10 -28.02
N ILE A 290 11.68 -26.23 -27.31
CA ILE A 290 11.43 -26.34 -25.86
C ILE A 290 12.68 -26.25 -24.95
N SER A 291 13.84 -26.77 -25.36
CA SER A 291 14.98 -27.01 -24.43
C SER A 291 15.83 -25.77 -24.16
N VAL A 292 16.21 -25.02 -25.21
CA VAL A 292 16.92 -23.74 -25.07
C VAL A 292 16.02 -22.69 -24.37
N ARG A 293 14.68 -22.85 -24.43
CA ARG A 293 13.70 -22.04 -23.67
C ARG A 293 13.89 -22.20 -22.19
N ARG A 294 13.93 -23.46 -21.75
CA ARG A 294 13.98 -23.78 -20.34
C ARG A 294 15.27 -23.24 -19.77
N ALA A 295 16.39 -23.42 -20.46
CA ALA A 295 17.67 -22.85 -20.06
C ALA A 295 17.65 -21.31 -20.00
N GLY A 296 17.20 -20.64 -21.07
CA GLY A 296 17.15 -19.17 -21.11
C GLY A 296 16.16 -18.56 -20.10
N ASN A 297 14.97 -19.16 -19.96
CA ASN A 297 14.00 -18.73 -18.97
C ASN A 297 14.48 -19.01 -17.55
N ILE A 298 15.15 -20.14 -17.30
CA ILE A 298 15.78 -20.43 -16.01
C ILE A 298 16.86 -19.38 -15.73
N LEU A 299 17.75 -19.08 -16.68
CA LEU A 299 18.81 -18.09 -16.49
C LEU A 299 18.24 -16.68 -16.26
N PHE A 300 17.26 -16.26 -17.05
CA PHE A 300 16.58 -14.97 -16.87
C PHE A 300 15.84 -14.93 -15.53
N THR A 301 15.13 -16.00 -15.16
CA THR A 301 14.40 -16.07 -13.89
C THR A 301 15.36 -16.08 -12.72
N LEU A 302 16.47 -16.81 -12.80
CA LEU A 302 17.52 -16.82 -11.78
C LEU A 302 18.18 -15.46 -11.66
N PHE A 303 18.47 -14.78 -12.78
CA PHE A 303 19.03 -13.44 -12.78
C PHE A 303 18.04 -12.42 -12.18
N TRP A 304 16.78 -12.45 -12.62
CA TRP A 304 15.72 -11.62 -12.09
C TRP A 304 15.53 -11.86 -10.59
N LEU A 305 15.36 -13.11 -10.18
CA LEU A 305 15.24 -13.49 -8.78
C LEU A 305 16.46 -13.05 -7.99
N TYR A 306 17.69 -13.23 -8.49
CA TYR A 306 18.91 -12.76 -7.82
C TYR A 306 18.94 -11.23 -7.68
N ALA A 307 18.58 -10.50 -8.73
CA ALA A 307 18.56 -9.03 -8.74
C ALA A 307 17.47 -8.46 -7.82
N THR A 308 16.32 -9.12 -7.71
CA THR A 308 15.19 -8.69 -6.88
C THR A 308 15.15 -9.35 -5.49
N ALA A 309 15.98 -10.38 -5.25
CA ALA A 309 16.01 -11.14 -4.01
C ALA A 309 16.34 -10.28 -2.78
N PRO A 310 17.26 -9.30 -2.82
CA PRO A 310 17.51 -8.46 -1.65
C PRO A 310 16.25 -7.70 -1.22
N LEU A 311 15.56 -7.07 -2.18
CA LEU A 311 14.33 -6.32 -1.92
C LEU A 311 13.22 -7.19 -1.31
N PHE A 312 13.05 -8.41 -1.82
CA PHE A 312 12.04 -9.34 -1.33
C PHE A 312 12.42 -9.99 0.01
N ASN A 313 13.68 -10.39 0.17
CA ASN A 313 14.15 -11.05 1.38
C ASN A 313 14.21 -10.09 2.56
N ASP A 314 14.59 -8.83 2.32
CA ASP A 314 14.57 -7.76 3.33
C ASP A 314 13.13 -7.53 3.81
N ASP A 315 12.17 -7.32 2.89
CA ASP A 315 10.74 -7.16 3.24
C ASP A 315 10.19 -8.36 4.05
N MET A 316 10.60 -9.60 3.74
CA MET A 316 10.16 -10.80 4.46
C MET A 316 10.85 -10.99 5.82
N ALA A 317 12.12 -10.62 5.92
CA ALA A 317 12.85 -10.60 7.19
C ALA A 317 12.28 -9.57 8.14
N ASP A 318 11.90 -8.41 7.60
CA ASP A 318 11.35 -7.29 8.35
C ASP A 318 9.93 -7.54 8.86
N MET A 319 9.17 -8.41 8.18
CA MET A 319 7.89 -8.91 8.68
C MET A 319 8.05 -10.03 9.73
N GLY A 320 9.28 -10.43 10.05
CA GLY A 320 9.56 -11.58 10.91
C GLY A 320 9.11 -12.90 10.32
N LEU A 321 8.84 -12.96 9.00
CA LEU A 321 8.30 -14.16 8.35
C LEU A 321 9.29 -15.33 8.45
N TRP A 322 10.60 -15.05 8.41
CA TRP A 322 11.64 -16.07 8.57
C TRP A 322 11.77 -16.60 10.01
N LEU A 323 11.15 -15.94 10.98
CA LEU A 323 11.02 -16.43 12.36
C LEU A 323 9.80 -17.33 12.53
N LEU A 324 8.85 -17.29 11.59
CA LEU A 324 7.70 -18.19 11.58
C LEU A 324 8.12 -19.52 10.95
N GLU A 325 7.74 -20.59 11.61
CA GLU A 325 8.15 -21.95 11.27
C GLU A 325 7.00 -22.62 10.47
N PRO A 326 7.01 -22.60 9.13
CA PRO A 326 5.83 -22.95 8.32
C PRO A 326 5.46 -24.43 8.38
N MET A 327 6.39 -25.28 8.83
CA MET A 327 6.22 -26.73 8.88
C MET A 327 6.15 -27.21 10.33
N PRO A 328 5.15 -28.01 10.70
CA PRO A 328 4.98 -28.52 12.07
C PRO A 328 6.10 -29.46 12.53
N PHE A 329 6.86 -30.03 11.57
CA PHE A 329 7.90 -31.01 11.82
C PHE A 329 9.13 -30.69 10.96
N SER A 330 10.34 -30.75 11.54
CA SER A 330 11.60 -30.56 10.81
C SER A 330 12.44 -31.83 10.79
N ILE A 331 12.50 -32.45 9.60
CA ILE A 331 13.36 -33.61 9.33
C ILE A 331 14.84 -33.25 9.55
N PHE A 332 15.26 -32.03 9.19
CA PHE A 332 16.65 -31.60 9.34
C PHE A 332 17.08 -31.42 10.80
N ARG A 333 16.17 -30.99 11.67
CA ARG A 333 16.42 -30.98 13.13
C ARG A 333 16.47 -32.40 13.70
N ALA A 334 15.64 -33.32 13.21
CA ALA A 334 15.74 -34.74 13.56
C ALA A 334 17.09 -35.36 13.15
N LEU A 335 17.68 -34.87 12.06
CA LEU A 335 18.99 -35.26 11.57
C LEU A 335 20.16 -34.50 12.25
N GLY A 336 19.89 -33.65 13.24
CA GLY A 336 20.91 -32.97 14.04
C GLY A 336 21.41 -31.63 13.49
N PHE A 337 20.78 -31.08 12.44
CA PHE A 337 21.13 -29.77 11.88
C PHE A 337 20.42 -28.58 12.57
N GLY A 338 19.81 -28.81 13.73
CA GLY A 338 19.16 -27.77 14.53
C GLY A 338 20.12 -27.02 15.45
N PHE A 339 19.66 -25.90 16.02
CA PHE A 339 20.38 -25.25 17.11
C PHE A 339 20.25 -26.07 18.42
N PRO A 340 21.19 -25.92 19.37
CA PRO A 340 21.12 -26.62 20.64
C PRO A 340 19.81 -26.33 21.38
N GLY A 341 19.00 -27.38 21.62
CA GLY A 341 17.69 -27.26 22.29
C GLY A 341 16.47 -27.24 21.36
N ASP A 342 16.67 -27.26 20.04
CA ASP A 342 15.58 -27.27 19.06
C ASP A 342 14.78 -28.58 19.10
N ALA A 343 13.46 -28.48 19.21
CA ALA A 343 12.56 -29.62 19.09
C ALA A 343 12.31 -30.01 17.61
N VAL A 344 12.14 -31.32 17.37
CA VAL A 344 11.79 -31.85 16.04
C VAL A 344 10.36 -31.46 15.65
N TRP A 345 9.46 -31.41 16.64
CA TRP A 345 8.10 -30.87 16.53
C TRP A 345 8.10 -29.37 16.86
N ARG A 346 7.50 -28.55 15.99
CA ARG A 346 7.70 -27.08 15.94
C ARG A 346 6.49 -26.25 16.34
N TRP A 347 5.27 -26.75 16.11
CA TRP A 347 4.05 -26.01 16.43
C TRP A 347 3.70 -26.16 17.91
N ASP A 348 3.51 -25.03 18.58
CA ASP A 348 2.99 -24.97 19.94
C ASP A 348 1.50 -24.57 19.94
N SER A 349 0.93 -24.30 21.13
CA SER A 349 -0.47 -23.92 21.29
C SER A 349 -0.85 -22.58 20.63
N THR A 350 0.11 -21.79 20.15
CA THR A 350 -0.15 -20.54 19.41
C THR A 350 -0.40 -20.75 17.91
N TYR A 351 -0.10 -21.94 17.37
CA TYR A 351 -0.40 -22.31 15.98
C TYR A 351 -1.73 -23.06 15.82
N LEU A 352 -2.37 -23.43 16.94
CA LEU A 352 -3.61 -24.21 16.97
C LEU A 352 -4.81 -23.33 17.31
N PHE A 353 -5.97 -23.67 16.72
CA PHE A 353 -7.22 -23.00 17.07
C PHE A 353 -7.52 -23.20 18.56
N ARG A 354 -7.69 -22.08 19.27
CA ARG A 354 -8.07 -22.05 20.68
C ARG A 354 -9.42 -21.38 20.87
N TRP A 355 -10.19 -21.88 21.83
CA TRP A 355 -11.42 -21.22 22.23
C TRP A 355 -11.09 -19.96 23.02
N HIS A 356 -11.36 -18.79 22.45
CA HIS A 356 -11.31 -17.51 23.12
C HIS A 356 -12.66 -17.22 23.77
N SER A 357 -12.69 -16.91 25.07
CA SER A 357 -13.91 -16.44 25.75
C SER A 357 -13.80 -14.95 26.04
N GLY A 358 -14.61 -14.15 25.37
CA GLY A 358 -14.69 -12.71 25.61
C GLY A 358 -15.69 -12.34 26.70
N ARG A 359 -15.73 -11.07 27.07
CA ARG A 359 -16.57 -10.53 28.16
C ARG A 359 -18.08 -10.67 27.89
N HIS A 360 -18.43 -10.81 26.62
CA HIS A 360 -19.77 -11.10 26.16
C HIS A 360 -19.75 -12.32 25.24
N TRP A 361 -20.83 -13.09 25.17
CA TRP A 361 -20.89 -14.35 24.42
C TRP A 361 -20.56 -14.18 22.92
N TRP A 362 -20.83 -13.02 22.33
CA TRP A 362 -20.50 -12.71 20.93
C TRP A 362 -19.01 -12.35 20.70
N GLN A 363 -18.22 -12.23 21.76
CA GLN A 363 -16.77 -12.06 21.73
C GLN A 363 -16.04 -13.38 21.98
N SER A 364 -16.80 -14.46 22.17
CA SER A 364 -16.28 -15.81 22.38
C SER A 364 -16.37 -16.62 21.08
N GLY A 365 -15.32 -17.36 20.75
CA GLY A 365 -15.24 -18.16 19.54
C GLY A 365 -13.86 -18.77 19.32
N LEU A 366 -13.67 -19.46 18.20
CA LEU A 366 -12.37 -19.99 17.81
C LEU A 366 -11.45 -18.86 17.36
N ALA A 367 -10.34 -18.68 18.05
CA ALA A 367 -9.25 -17.77 17.72
C ALA A 367 -8.01 -18.57 17.32
N ILE A 368 -7.15 -17.97 16.50
CA ILE A 368 -5.76 -18.40 16.30
C ILE A 368 -4.92 -17.51 17.22
#